data_AF-A0AAD0NI41-F1
#
_entry.id   AF-A0AAD0NI41-F1
#
_cell.length_a   1.000
_cell.length_b   1.000
_cell.length_c   1.000
_cell.angle_alpha   90.00
_cell.angle_beta   90.00
_cell.angle_gamma   90.00
#
_symmetry.space_group_name_H-M   'P 1'
#
loop_
_entity.id
_entity.type
_entity.pdbx_description
1 polymer ?
#
loop_
_entity_poly.entity_id
_entity_poly.type
_entity_poly.pdbx_seq_one_letter_code
_entity_poly.pdbx_strand_id
1 'polypeptide(L)'
;MAWQKISDLPDQRFVGPYGIEYWRIHEGQVFHQGRLLRKADAATFEFIPAHYFIARDAHAVYHAWTRLPAIDRDSFRQCGDYWLDNRHVYCEYETSLKALAEADCTTFRSLGGAYGADDHGGWYGGRRMKQCVRGDRLQLSPLDPLFALDDTHVYCDGKPLPGVDRTRWRLLNDGFSRDDSRIYYLERKLPRVDAASWRQLQGSWSRDHKHLFHMFMIETDPALRAQHGFSDDAG
;
A
#
# COMPACT_ATOMS: atom_id res chain seq x y z
N MET A 1 -16.39 -10.09 -4.18
CA MET A 1 -15.94 -11.41 -4.69
C MET A 1 -16.77 -12.50 -4.02
N ALA A 2 -16.93 -13.67 -4.66
CA ALA A 2 -17.78 -14.74 -4.14
C ALA A 2 -16.97 -15.80 -3.37
N TRP A 3 -17.50 -16.20 -2.22
CA TRP A 3 -17.04 -17.37 -1.47
C TRP A 3 -17.37 -18.65 -2.24
N GLN A 4 -16.47 -19.62 -2.21
CA GLN A 4 -16.65 -20.94 -2.83
C GLN A 4 -16.43 -22.02 -1.78
N LYS A 5 -17.33 -22.99 -1.72
CA LYS A 5 -17.15 -24.18 -0.88
C LYS A 5 -16.10 -25.07 -1.51
N ILE A 6 -15.11 -25.46 -0.71
CA ILE A 6 -14.05 -26.35 -1.20
C ILE A 6 -14.56 -27.77 -1.47
N SER A 7 -15.62 -28.20 -0.78
CA SER A 7 -16.30 -29.49 -0.99
C SER A 7 -16.88 -29.65 -2.40
N ASP A 8 -17.13 -28.53 -3.08
CA ASP A 8 -17.74 -28.50 -4.41
C ASP A 8 -16.68 -28.60 -5.52
N LEU A 9 -15.39 -28.55 -5.15
CA LEU A 9 -14.28 -28.66 -6.09
C LEU A 9 -13.86 -30.13 -6.33
N PRO A 10 -13.32 -30.45 -7.52
CA PRO A 10 -12.70 -31.74 -7.79
C PRO A 10 -11.61 -32.06 -6.76
N ASP A 11 -11.60 -33.30 -6.27
CA ASP A 11 -10.71 -33.79 -5.21
C ASP A 11 -10.74 -32.96 -3.91
N GLN A 12 -11.76 -32.11 -3.73
CA GLN A 12 -11.90 -31.15 -2.63
C GLN A 12 -10.65 -30.31 -2.40
N ARG A 13 -10.00 -29.85 -3.48
CA ARG A 13 -8.79 -29.02 -3.42
C ARG A 13 -8.87 -27.83 -4.36
N PHE A 14 -8.12 -26.80 -4.00
CA PHE A 14 -7.90 -25.62 -4.81
C PHE A 14 -6.41 -25.47 -5.12
N VAL A 15 -6.09 -25.52 -6.41
CA VAL A 15 -4.74 -25.34 -6.95
C VAL A 15 -4.70 -23.99 -7.67
N GLY A 16 -3.86 -23.08 -7.19
CA GLY A 16 -3.68 -21.75 -7.75
C GLY A 16 -2.57 -21.69 -8.82
N PRO A 17 -2.09 -20.48 -9.14
CA PRO A 17 -0.99 -20.29 -10.06
C PRO A 17 0.25 -21.11 -9.69
N TYR A 18 1.03 -21.48 -10.72
CA TYR A 18 2.26 -22.27 -10.59
C TYR A 18 2.07 -23.68 -10.00
N GLY A 19 0.84 -24.20 -9.99
CA GLY A 19 0.53 -25.54 -9.48
C GLY A 19 0.55 -25.64 -7.95
N ILE A 20 0.47 -24.51 -7.24
CA ILE A 20 0.47 -24.47 -5.78
C ILE A 20 -0.91 -24.90 -5.26
N GLU A 21 -0.97 -26.01 -4.54
CA GLU A 21 -2.17 -26.41 -3.79
C GLU A 21 -2.31 -25.52 -2.54
N TYR A 22 -3.27 -24.61 -2.56
CA TYR A 22 -3.47 -23.68 -1.45
C TYR A 22 -4.42 -24.24 -0.41
N TRP A 23 -5.53 -24.84 -0.82
CA TRP A 23 -6.52 -25.39 0.09
C TRP A 23 -6.86 -26.82 -0.28
N ARG A 24 -7.08 -27.67 0.72
CA ARG A 24 -7.56 -29.04 0.52
C ARG A 24 -8.37 -29.53 1.70
N ILE A 25 -9.43 -30.28 1.43
CA ILE A 25 -9.99 -31.22 2.39
C ILE A 25 -9.45 -32.62 2.09
N HIS A 26 -8.93 -33.29 3.10
CA HIS A 26 -8.52 -34.68 3.01
C HIS A 26 -8.91 -35.40 4.30
N GLU A 27 -9.60 -36.54 4.18
CA GLU A 27 -10.08 -37.32 5.34
C GLU A 27 -10.90 -36.47 6.35
N GLY A 28 -11.70 -35.54 5.83
CA GLY A 28 -12.53 -34.63 6.65
C GLY A 28 -11.74 -33.54 7.38
N GLN A 29 -10.45 -33.38 7.10
CA GLN A 29 -9.59 -32.36 7.68
C GLN A 29 -9.23 -31.30 6.63
N VAL A 30 -9.11 -30.04 7.07
CA VAL A 30 -8.76 -28.91 6.20
C VAL A 30 -7.27 -28.59 6.28
N PHE A 31 -6.64 -28.36 5.14
CA PHE A 31 -5.24 -28.01 5.02
C PHE A 31 -5.05 -26.74 4.20
N HIS A 32 -4.10 -25.90 4.61
CA HIS A 32 -3.56 -24.80 3.80
C HIS A 32 -2.11 -25.10 3.45
N GLN A 33 -1.78 -25.21 2.17
CA GLN A 33 -0.42 -25.56 1.69
C GLN A 33 0.20 -26.76 2.44
N GLY A 34 -0.60 -27.82 2.63
CA GLY A 34 -0.20 -29.03 3.35
C GLY A 34 -0.20 -28.92 4.88
N ARG A 35 -0.46 -27.75 5.46
CA ARG A 35 -0.53 -27.55 6.91
C ARG A 35 -1.96 -27.66 7.42
N LEU A 36 -2.17 -28.54 8.41
CA LEU A 36 -3.46 -28.79 9.04
C LEU A 36 -4.02 -27.56 9.76
N LEU A 37 -5.27 -27.20 9.48
CA LEU A 37 -6.06 -26.24 10.24
C LEU A 37 -6.77 -26.97 11.39
N ARG A 38 -6.25 -26.81 12.60
CA ARG A 38 -6.91 -27.38 13.79
C ARG A 38 -8.26 -26.69 14.03
N LYS A 39 -9.31 -27.50 14.22
CA LYS A 39 -10.70 -27.07 14.50
C LYS A 39 -11.46 -26.44 13.31
N ALA A 40 -10.94 -26.53 12.10
CA ALA A 40 -11.71 -26.13 10.93
C ALA A 40 -12.87 -27.10 10.70
N ASP A 41 -14.05 -26.55 10.42
CA ASP A 41 -15.20 -27.33 9.97
C ASP A 41 -15.12 -27.55 8.46
N ALA A 42 -14.70 -28.75 8.06
CA ALA A 42 -14.57 -29.14 6.68
C ALA A 42 -15.90 -29.09 5.90
N ALA A 43 -17.04 -29.35 6.56
CA ALA A 43 -18.34 -29.41 5.88
C ALA A 43 -18.83 -28.03 5.40
N THR A 44 -18.36 -26.96 6.04
CA THR A 44 -18.78 -25.58 5.77
C THR A 44 -17.63 -24.70 5.27
N PHE A 45 -16.48 -25.29 4.96
CA PHE A 45 -15.28 -24.56 4.60
C PHE A 45 -15.40 -23.88 3.23
N GLU A 46 -15.21 -22.57 3.23
CA GLU A 46 -15.32 -21.68 2.09
C GLU A 46 -14.04 -20.86 1.93
N PHE A 47 -13.64 -20.56 0.70
CA PHE A 47 -12.50 -19.69 0.41
C PHE A 47 -12.83 -18.73 -0.73
N ILE A 48 -11.96 -17.74 -0.97
CA ILE A 48 -12.08 -16.85 -2.13
C ILE A 48 -10.92 -17.14 -3.08
N PRO A 49 -11.14 -17.60 -4.33
CA PRO A 49 -10.05 -17.96 -5.24
C PRO A 49 -9.06 -16.84 -5.55
N ALA A 50 -9.48 -15.59 -5.51
CA ALA A 50 -8.59 -14.44 -5.71
C ALA A 50 -7.72 -14.12 -4.47
N HIS A 51 -8.02 -14.71 -3.31
CA HIS A 51 -7.34 -14.50 -2.03
C HIS A 51 -6.88 -15.82 -1.44
N TYR A 52 -5.72 -16.29 -1.90
CA TYR A 52 -5.21 -17.63 -1.62
C TYR A 52 -4.99 -17.95 -0.13
N PHE A 53 -4.98 -16.93 0.73
CA PHE A 53 -4.77 -17.06 2.16
C PHE A 53 -6.03 -16.81 2.98
N ILE A 54 -7.14 -16.35 2.40
CA ILE A 54 -8.38 -16.06 3.14
C ILE A 54 -9.40 -17.17 2.94
N ALA A 55 -9.87 -17.73 4.06
CA ALA A 55 -10.96 -18.70 4.10
C ALA A 55 -11.84 -18.48 5.33
N ARG A 56 -12.98 -19.19 5.38
CA ARG A 56 -13.87 -19.22 6.54
C ARG A 56 -14.58 -20.57 6.62
N ASP A 57 -15.11 -20.89 7.79
CA ASP A 57 -16.12 -21.93 7.95
C ASP A 57 -17.36 -21.35 8.64
N ALA A 58 -18.24 -22.19 9.17
CA ALA A 58 -19.42 -21.76 9.92
C ALA A 58 -19.10 -21.02 11.23
N HIS A 59 -17.86 -21.02 11.70
CA HIS A 59 -17.48 -20.57 13.03
C HIS A 59 -16.38 -19.52 13.07
N ALA A 60 -15.51 -19.44 12.06
CA ALA A 60 -14.36 -18.55 12.08
C ALA A 60 -13.88 -18.16 10.69
N VAL A 61 -13.12 -17.07 10.65
CA VAL A 61 -12.26 -16.68 9.53
C VAL A 61 -10.86 -17.28 9.74
N TYR A 62 -10.18 -17.59 8.66
CA TYR A 62 -8.82 -18.11 8.62
C TYR A 62 -7.95 -17.23 7.73
N HIS A 63 -6.70 -17.02 8.15
CA HIS A 63 -5.62 -16.55 7.31
C HIS A 63 -4.54 -17.63 7.26
N ALA A 64 -4.30 -18.20 6.08
CA ALA A 64 -3.50 -19.41 5.92
C ALA A 64 -4.00 -20.54 6.84
N TRP A 65 -3.08 -21.19 7.57
CA TRP A 65 -3.37 -22.17 8.62
C TRP A 65 -3.81 -21.57 9.97
N THR A 66 -3.94 -20.24 10.08
CA THR A 66 -4.23 -19.57 11.35
C THR A 66 -5.72 -19.28 11.48
N ARG A 67 -6.33 -19.81 12.55
CA ARG A 67 -7.72 -19.49 12.93
C ARG A 67 -7.79 -18.13 13.62
N LEU A 68 -8.71 -17.26 13.18
CA LEU A 68 -8.87 -15.88 13.66
C LEU A 68 -10.24 -15.71 14.37
N PRO A 69 -10.39 -16.19 15.63
CA PRO A 69 -11.68 -16.18 16.32
C PRO A 69 -12.18 -14.78 16.74
N ALA A 70 -11.32 -13.77 16.74
CA ALA A 70 -11.69 -12.41 17.10
C ALA A 70 -12.42 -11.67 15.98
N ILE A 71 -12.29 -12.14 14.73
CA ILE A 71 -12.96 -11.55 13.57
C ILE A 71 -14.42 -12.00 13.58
N ASP A 72 -15.34 -11.04 13.44
CA ASP A 72 -16.75 -11.34 13.25
C ASP A 72 -16.94 -11.94 11.85
N ARG A 73 -17.11 -13.26 11.81
CA ARG A 73 -17.15 -14.06 10.58
C ARG A 73 -18.28 -13.66 9.64
N ASP A 74 -19.43 -13.29 10.18
CA ASP A 74 -20.64 -13.07 9.39
C ASP A 74 -20.64 -11.71 8.69
N SER A 75 -20.00 -10.72 9.31
CA SER A 75 -19.81 -9.40 8.73
C SER A 75 -18.48 -9.23 7.96
N PHE A 76 -17.59 -10.22 8.04
CA PHE A 76 -16.28 -10.19 7.39
C PHE A 76 -16.40 -10.10 5.87
N ARG A 77 -15.84 -9.04 5.30
CA ARG A 77 -15.91 -8.72 3.88
C ARG A 77 -14.68 -7.96 3.41
N GLN A 78 -14.42 -8.05 2.11
CA GLN A 78 -13.38 -7.25 1.48
C GLN A 78 -13.85 -5.80 1.28
N CYS A 79 -12.94 -4.84 1.46
CA CYS A 79 -13.09 -3.42 1.14
C CYS A 79 -11.84 -2.97 0.36
N GLY A 80 -11.87 -3.09 -0.97
CA GLY A 80 -10.70 -2.80 -1.82
C GLY A 80 -9.47 -3.60 -1.41
N ASP A 81 -8.39 -2.90 -1.05
CA ASP A 81 -7.10 -3.47 -0.60
C ASP A 81 -7.13 -3.93 0.87
N TYR A 82 -8.25 -3.69 1.57
CA TYR A 82 -8.45 -3.96 2.99
C TYR A 82 -9.58 -4.97 3.23
N TRP A 83 -9.73 -5.38 4.48
CA TRP A 83 -10.85 -6.20 4.95
C TRP A 83 -11.54 -5.52 6.13
N LEU A 84 -12.81 -5.79 6.31
CA LEU A 84 -13.63 -5.21 7.37
C LEU A 84 -14.48 -6.31 8.00
N ASP A 85 -14.72 -6.21 9.30
CA ASP A 85 -15.92 -6.76 9.90
C ASP A 85 -16.74 -5.59 10.52
N ASN A 86 -17.75 -5.87 11.33
CA ASN A 86 -18.56 -4.83 11.98
C ASN A 86 -17.85 -4.11 13.16
N ARG A 87 -16.59 -4.45 13.46
CA ARG A 87 -15.85 -3.93 14.62
C ARG A 87 -14.48 -3.35 14.26
N HIS A 88 -13.83 -3.88 13.23
CA HIS A 88 -12.45 -3.54 12.90
C HIS A 88 -12.22 -3.50 11.39
N VAL A 89 -11.17 -2.77 11.04
CA VAL A 89 -10.52 -2.80 9.73
C VAL A 89 -9.27 -3.66 9.82
N TYR A 90 -8.99 -4.43 8.78
CA TYR A 90 -7.82 -5.31 8.70
C TYR A 90 -7.03 -5.06 7.41
N CYS A 91 -5.72 -5.22 7.50
CA CYS A 91 -4.83 -5.26 6.35
C CYS A 91 -4.05 -6.58 6.36
N GLU A 92 -3.92 -7.16 5.17
CA GLU A 92 -3.13 -8.36 4.96
C GLU A 92 -1.65 -7.98 4.80
N TYR A 93 -0.80 -8.65 5.58
CA TYR A 93 0.65 -8.45 5.62
C TYR A 93 1.35 -9.79 5.54
N GLU A 94 1.91 -10.10 4.36
CA GLU A 94 2.66 -11.33 4.08
C GLU A 94 1.91 -12.58 4.58
N THR A 95 2.17 -12.98 5.82
CA THR A 95 1.69 -14.20 6.47
C THR A 95 0.64 -13.94 7.56
N SER A 96 0.04 -12.74 7.61
CA SER A 96 -0.94 -12.40 8.64
C SER A 96 -2.00 -11.41 8.18
N LEU A 97 -3.21 -11.53 8.73
CA LEU A 97 -4.25 -10.51 8.66
C LEU A 97 -4.31 -9.77 10.00
N LYS A 98 -4.06 -8.45 10.00
CA LYS A 98 -3.94 -7.66 11.24
C LYS A 98 -4.97 -6.55 11.29
N ALA A 99 -5.58 -6.37 12.46
CA ALA A 99 -6.45 -5.23 12.72
C ALA A 99 -5.64 -3.93 12.72
N LEU A 100 -6.20 -2.88 12.12
CA LEU A 100 -5.66 -1.52 12.16
C LEU A 100 -6.09 -0.88 13.49
N ALA A 101 -5.11 -0.45 14.27
CA ALA A 101 -5.39 0.32 15.47
C ALA A 101 -6.10 1.64 15.10
N GLU A 102 -7.13 1.98 15.88
CA GLU A 102 -7.90 3.23 15.80
C GLU A 102 -8.73 3.43 14.52
N ALA A 103 -8.72 2.49 13.58
CA ALA A 103 -9.51 2.60 12.36
C ALA A 103 -11.00 2.35 12.62
N ASP A 104 -11.86 3.23 12.13
CA ASP A 104 -13.31 3.13 12.21
C ASP A 104 -13.88 2.40 11.00
N CYS A 105 -14.28 1.14 11.20
CA CYS A 105 -14.85 0.31 10.13
C CYS A 105 -16.18 0.81 9.56
N THR A 106 -16.87 1.75 10.22
CA THR A 106 -18.17 2.27 9.76
C THR A 106 -18.02 3.29 8.64
N THR A 107 -16.91 4.03 8.62
CA THR A 107 -16.61 5.08 7.63
C THR A 107 -15.40 4.74 6.76
N PHE A 108 -14.69 3.63 7.06
CA PHE A 108 -13.50 3.24 6.33
C PHE A 108 -13.76 2.99 4.84
N ARG A 109 -12.86 3.53 4.02
CA ARG A 109 -12.83 3.41 2.56
C ARG A 109 -11.42 3.01 2.13
N SER A 110 -11.34 1.97 1.31
CA SER A 110 -10.13 1.74 0.51
C SER A 110 -10.09 2.75 -0.63
N LEU A 111 -9.03 3.53 -0.72
CA LEU A 111 -8.81 4.50 -1.79
C LEU A 111 -8.08 3.85 -2.98
N GLY A 112 -7.36 2.75 -2.75
CA GLY A 112 -6.52 2.06 -3.73
C GLY A 112 -5.05 2.40 -3.56
N GLY A 113 -4.16 1.67 -4.24
CA GLY A 113 -2.71 1.89 -4.14
C GLY A 113 -2.20 1.70 -2.70
N ALA A 114 -2.82 0.79 -1.94
CA ALA A 114 -2.61 0.57 -0.51
C ALA A 114 -3.04 1.74 0.42
N TYR A 115 -3.63 2.81 -0.10
CA TYR A 115 -4.23 3.86 0.75
C TYR A 115 -5.63 3.46 1.21
N GLY A 116 -5.90 3.71 2.48
CA GLY A 116 -7.23 3.63 3.08
C GLY A 116 -7.46 4.79 4.04
N ALA A 117 -8.71 5.16 4.27
CA ALA A 117 -9.06 6.23 5.17
C ALA A 117 -10.44 6.04 5.78
N ASP A 118 -10.60 6.45 7.03
CA ASP A 118 -11.90 6.70 7.65
C ASP A 118 -12.08 8.21 7.84
N ASP A 119 -13.10 8.67 8.56
CA ASP A 119 -13.30 10.11 8.75
C ASP A 119 -12.19 10.79 9.58
N HIS A 120 -11.44 10.03 10.37
CA HIS A 120 -10.50 10.53 11.39
C HIS A 120 -9.03 10.31 11.03
N GLY A 121 -8.74 9.54 9.98
CA GLY A 121 -7.37 9.16 9.67
C GLY A 121 -7.13 8.57 8.29
N GLY A 122 -5.87 8.60 7.90
CA GLY A 122 -5.34 7.88 6.74
C GLY A 122 -4.42 6.74 7.16
N TRP A 123 -4.40 5.69 6.34
CA TRP A 123 -3.50 4.54 6.42
C TRP A 123 -2.87 4.26 5.06
N TYR A 124 -1.63 3.78 5.09
CA TYR A 124 -0.91 3.30 3.92
C TYR A 124 -0.34 1.91 4.21
N GLY A 125 -0.74 0.92 3.42
CA GLY A 125 -0.39 -0.49 3.67
C GLY A 125 -0.67 -0.86 5.13
N GLY A 126 -1.85 -0.49 5.64
CA GLY A 126 -2.33 -0.66 7.02
C GLY A 126 -1.55 0.07 8.13
N ARG A 127 -0.55 0.90 7.82
CA ARG A 127 0.13 1.75 8.81
C ARG A 127 -0.55 3.11 8.92
N ARG A 128 -0.80 3.57 10.16
CA ARG A 128 -1.39 4.89 10.42
C ARG A 128 -0.49 6.02 9.91
N MET A 129 -1.02 6.87 9.04
CA MET A 129 -0.38 8.09 8.54
C MET A 129 -0.61 9.24 9.52
N LYS A 130 0.28 9.40 10.51
CA LYS A 130 0.07 10.29 11.68
C LYS A 130 -0.36 11.73 11.36
N GLN A 131 0.10 12.29 10.25
CA GLN A 131 -0.22 13.66 9.82
C GLN A 131 -1.60 13.78 9.15
N CYS A 132 -2.16 12.66 8.68
CA CYS A 132 -3.50 12.63 8.10
C CYS A 132 -4.52 12.45 9.23
N VAL A 133 -5.10 13.55 9.71
CA VAL A 133 -6.09 13.59 10.80
C VAL A 133 -7.52 13.85 10.31
N ARG A 134 -7.69 14.02 9.00
CA ARG A 134 -8.94 14.30 8.27
C ARG A 134 -9.02 13.33 7.09
N GLY A 135 -9.21 12.04 7.39
CA GLY A 135 -9.21 11.00 6.37
C GLY A 135 -10.40 11.10 5.40
N ASP A 136 -11.48 11.76 5.82
CA ASP A 136 -12.61 12.16 4.97
C ASP A 136 -12.15 12.96 3.73
N ARG A 137 -11.06 13.73 3.87
CA ARG A 137 -10.46 14.55 2.81
C ARG A 137 -9.32 13.89 2.05
N LEU A 138 -8.84 12.73 2.48
CA LEU A 138 -7.75 12.06 1.80
C LEU A 138 -8.24 11.54 0.45
N GLN A 139 -7.52 11.88 -0.62
CA GLN A 139 -7.82 11.45 -1.98
C GLN A 139 -6.53 11.04 -2.69
N LEU A 140 -6.60 10.03 -3.56
CA LEU A 140 -5.49 9.70 -4.44
C LEU A 140 -5.27 10.80 -5.48
N SER A 141 -4.02 11.01 -5.85
CA SER A 141 -3.68 11.78 -7.03
C SER A 141 -4.19 11.04 -8.27
N PRO A 142 -4.96 11.69 -9.17
CA PRO A 142 -5.42 11.05 -10.40
C PRO A 142 -4.27 10.80 -11.40
N LEU A 143 -3.12 11.41 -11.19
CA LEU A 143 -1.95 11.28 -12.07
C LEU A 143 -1.06 10.11 -11.68
N ASP A 144 -0.99 9.77 -10.40
CA ASP A 144 -0.18 8.67 -9.88
C ASP A 144 -0.72 8.20 -8.52
N PRO A 145 -1.25 6.97 -8.41
CA PRO A 145 -1.82 6.44 -7.17
C PRO A 145 -0.79 6.22 -6.06
N LEU A 146 0.52 6.36 -6.33
CA LEU A 146 1.54 6.42 -5.29
C LEU A 146 1.39 7.66 -4.39
N PHE A 147 0.78 8.72 -4.92
CA PHE A 147 0.53 9.97 -4.22
C PHE A 147 -0.91 10.07 -3.72
N ALA A 148 -1.07 10.56 -2.50
CA ALA A 148 -2.36 10.94 -1.93
C ALA A 148 -2.27 12.33 -1.33
N LEU A 149 -3.40 13.03 -1.23
CA LEU A 149 -3.43 14.41 -0.77
C LEU A 149 -4.64 14.61 0.14
N ASP A 150 -4.45 15.41 1.19
CA ASP A 150 -5.56 16.00 1.97
C ASP A 150 -5.53 17.54 1.79
N ASP A 151 -6.28 18.28 2.61
CA ASP A 151 -6.35 19.75 2.55
C ASP A 151 -5.00 20.44 2.85
N THR A 152 -4.08 19.75 3.52
CA THR A 152 -2.87 20.32 4.14
C THR A 152 -1.56 19.65 3.72
N HIS A 153 -1.61 18.38 3.31
CA HIS A 153 -0.45 17.56 3.03
C HIS A 153 -0.55 16.90 1.66
N VAL A 154 0.63 16.64 1.10
CA VAL A 154 0.84 15.68 0.02
C VAL A 154 1.61 14.51 0.61
N TYR A 155 1.18 13.31 0.30
CA TYR A 155 1.81 12.06 0.71
C TYR A 155 2.32 11.31 -0.52
N CYS A 156 3.46 10.65 -0.37
CA CYS A 156 4.00 9.69 -1.33
C CYS A 156 4.32 8.42 -0.53
N ASP A 157 3.83 7.26 -0.96
CA ASP A 157 4.07 5.98 -0.24
C ASP A 157 3.68 6.09 1.26
N GLY A 158 2.58 6.79 1.55
CA GLY A 158 2.10 7.06 2.91
C GLY A 158 2.88 8.08 3.72
N LYS A 159 3.99 8.62 3.20
CA LYS A 159 4.84 9.59 3.90
C LYS A 159 4.54 11.02 3.44
N PRO A 160 4.36 11.99 4.35
CA PRO A 160 4.11 13.37 3.97
C PRO A 160 5.36 14.03 3.37
N LEU A 161 5.17 14.85 2.34
CA LEU A 161 6.22 15.68 1.77
C LEU A 161 6.61 16.80 2.75
N PRO A 162 7.88 16.90 3.16
CA PRO A 162 8.27 17.81 4.23
C PRO A 162 8.22 19.28 3.81
N GLY A 163 7.28 20.02 4.38
CA GLY A 163 7.15 21.47 4.21
C GLY A 163 6.57 21.90 2.87
N VAL A 164 5.88 20.99 2.17
CA VAL A 164 5.25 21.28 0.88
C VAL A 164 4.20 22.38 1.00
N ASP A 165 4.18 23.31 0.04
CA ASP A 165 3.00 24.13 -0.19
C ASP A 165 1.97 23.31 -0.98
N ARG A 166 1.02 22.73 -0.25
CA ARG A 166 -0.04 21.87 -0.80
C ARG A 166 -0.85 22.53 -1.92
N THR A 167 -1.04 23.85 -1.86
CA THR A 167 -1.85 24.58 -2.85
C THR A 167 -1.13 24.82 -4.16
N ARG A 168 0.21 24.89 -4.11
CA ARG A 168 1.07 25.12 -5.28
C ARG A 168 1.77 23.86 -5.78
N TRP A 169 1.56 22.74 -5.08
CA TRP A 169 2.15 21.47 -5.42
C TRP A 169 1.64 20.96 -6.77
N ARG A 170 2.55 20.41 -7.56
CA ARG A 170 2.26 19.71 -8.81
C ARG A 170 3.16 18.50 -8.97
N LEU A 171 2.58 17.40 -9.41
CA LEU A 171 3.31 16.21 -9.84
C LEU A 171 4.00 16.49 -11.19
N LEU A 172 5.22 16.00 -11.33
CA LEU A 172 6.00 16.01 -12.57
C LEU A 172 6.22 14.56 -13.03
N ASN A 173 7.09 14.35 -14.02
CA ASN A 173 7.40 13.02 -14.53
C ASN A 173 8.45 12.31 -13.66
N ASP A 174 8.57 10.99 -13.84
CA ASP A 174 9.64 10.17 -13.27
C ASP A 174 9.82 10.29 -11.75
N GLY A 175 8.71 10.44 -11.03
CA GLY A 175 8.70 10.54 -9.56
C GLY A 175 9.07 11.93 -9.02
N PHE A 176 9.36 12.91 -9.88
CA PHE A 176 9.55 14.28 -9.43
C PHE A 176 8.22 14.96 -9.11
N SER A 177 8.23 15.84 -8.12
CA SER A 177 7.13 16.77 -7.86
C SER A 177 7.69 18.08 -7.31
N ARG A 178 6.91 19.15 -7.33
CA ARG A 178 7.38 20.44 -6.82
C ARG A 178 6.28 21.33 -6.29
N ASP A 179 6.68 22.23 -5.40
CA ASP A 179 6.01 23.51 -5.22
C ASP A 179 6.88 24.63 -5.82
N ASP A 180 6.61 25.88 -5.46
CA ASP A 180 7.36 27.03 -5.99
C ASP A 180 8.80 27.11 -5.47
N SER A 181 9.05 26.62 -4.26
CA SER A 181 10.31 26.76 -3.53
C SER A 181 11.06 25.44 -3.29
N ARG A 182 10.40 24.31 -3.53
CA ARG A 182 10.91 22.97 -3.24
C ARG A 182 10.68 22.04 -4.42
N ILE A 183 11.67 21.20 -4.66
CA ILE A 183 11.59 20.06 -5.56
C ILE A 183 11.71 18.79 -4.73
N TYR A 184 10.93 17.77 -5.08
CA TYR A 184 10.95 16.46 -4.45
C TYR A 184 11.19 15.40 -5.51
N TYR A 185 11.88 14.34 -5.10
CA TYR A 185 11.87 13.06 -5.78
C TYR A 185 11.20 12.05 -4.83
N LEU A 186 10.05 11.52 -5.23
CA LEU A 186 9.14 10.78 -4.37
C LEU A 186 8.83 11.56 -3.09
N GLU A 187 9.00 10.96 -1.91
CA GLU A 187 8.75 11.62 -0.63
C GLU A 187 9.85 12.61 -0.21
N ARG A 188 10.99 12.62 -0.91
CA ARG A 188 12.22 13.26 -0.44
C ARG A 188 12.46 14.59 -1.13
N LYS A 189 12.58 15.65 -0.33
CA LYS A 189 12.99 16.98 -0.80
C LYS A 189 14.44 16.95 -1.28
N LEU A 190 14.71 17.51 -2.46
CA LEU A 190 16.07 17.70 -2.97
C LEU A 190 16.83 18.70 -2.06
N PRO A 191 18.04 18.34 -1.59
CA PRO A 191 18.80 19.20 -0.70
C PRO A 191 19.45 20.35 -1.48
N ARG A 192 19.45 21.56 -0.92
CA ARG A 192 20.12 22.76 -1.46
C ARG A 192 19.72 23.15 -2.89
N VAL A 193 18.62 22.61 -3.40
CA VAL A 193 18.13 22.90 -4.75
C VAL A 193 17.75 24.37 -4.87
N ASP A 194 18.19 24.99 -5.94
CA ASP A 194 17.60 26.24 -6.41
C ASP A 194 16.40 25.93 -7.32
N ALA A 195 15.19 25.99 -6.74
CA ALA A 195 13.96 25.66 -7.43
C ALA A 195 13.65 26.59 -8.63
N ALA A 196 14.24 27.79 -8.69
CA ALA A 196 14.04 28.73 -9.78
C ALA A 196 14.81 28.34 -11.04
N SER A 197 16.03 27.81 -10.90
CA SER A 197 16.85 27.32 -12.02
C SER A 197 16.77 25.81 -12.24
N TRP A 198 16.05 25.09 -11.37
CA TRP A 198 15.89 23.64 -11.50
C TRP A 198 15.18 23.25 -12.80
N ARG A 199 15.73 22.23 -13.47
CA ARG A 199 15.10 21.54 -14.58
C ARG A 199 15.35 20.04 -14.49
N GLN A 200 14.33 19.27 -14.88
CA GLN A 200 14.44 17.83 -15.04
C GLN A 200 15.31 17.51 -16.26
N LEU A 201 16.11 16.45 -16.16
CA LEU A 201 16.82 15.83 -17.29
C LEU A 201 16.09 14.52 -17.65
N GLN A 202 16.82 13.50 -18.10
CA GLN A 202 16.21 12.21 -18.44
C GLN A 202 16.10 11.29 -17.21
N GLY A 203 14.93 10.67 -17.03
CA GLY A 203 14.68 9.73 -15.94
C GLY A 203 14.85 10.40 -14.58
N SER A 204 15.57 9.74 -13.67
CA SER A 204 15.81 10.25 -12.31
C SER A 204 16.87 11.36 -12.22
N TRP A 205 17.37 11.88 -13.35
CA TRP A 205 18.35 12.96 -13.34
C TRP A 205 17.68 14.33 -13.38
N SER A 206 18.22 15.28 -12.63
CA SER A 206 17.82 16.68 -12.69
C SER A 206 18.98 17.60 -12.32
N ARG A 207 18.84 18.90 -12.56
CA ARG A 207 19.88 19.85 -12.18
C ARG A 207 19.32 21.23 -11.88
N ASP A 208 20.05 21.98 -11.07
CA ASP A 208 19.96 23.44 -11.02
C ASP A 208 21.27 24.04 -11.58
N HIS A 209 21.51 25.35 -11.35
CA HIS A 209 22.72 26.02 -11.81
C HIS A 209 24.01 25.59 -11.08
N LYS A 210 23.93 25.01 -9.87
CA LYS A 210 25.06 24.62 -9.00
C LYS A 210 25.23 23.10 -8.85
N HIS A 211 24.12 22.37 -8.89
CA HIS A 211 24.06 20.96 -8.50
C HIS A 211 23.47 20.11 -9.63
N LEU A 212 24.13 18.99 -9.88
CA LEU A 212 23.55 17.84 -10.56
C LEU A 212 22.88 16.96 -9.49
N PHE A 213 21.71 16.41 -9.79
CA PHE A 213 21.01 15.49 -8.91
C PHE A 213 20.71 14.18 -9.62
N HIS A 214 20.89 13.09 -8.90
CA HIS A 214 20.32 11.79 -9.23
C HIS A 214 19.32 11.41 -8.14
N MET A 215 18.06 11.22 -8.52
CA MET A 215 16.93 11.09 -7.60
C MET A 215 16.85 12.31 -6.67
N PHE A 216 16.97 12.12 -5.36
CA PHE A 216 17.00 13.20 -4.35
C PHE A 216 18.42 13.57 -3.90
N MET A 217 19.46 12.95 -4.45
CA MET A 217 20.85 13.13 -4.03
C MET A 217 21.58 14.12 -4.92
N ILE A 218 22.47 14.93 -4.34
CA ILE A 218 23.44 15.72 -5.12
C ILE A 218 24.52 14.77 -5.62
N GLU A 219 24.78 14.80 -6.92
CA GLU A 219 25.88 14.07 -7.56
C GLU A 219 27.19 14.85 -7.39
N THR A 220 28.21 14.14 -6.90
CA THR A 220 29.53 14.68 -6.54
C THR A 220 30.66 14.10 -7.38
N ASP A 221 30.43 13.03 -8.15
CA ASP A 221 31.43 12.47 -9.06
C ASP A 221 31.78 13.50 -10.16
N PRO A 222 33.06 13.94 -10.25
CA PRO A 222 33.48 14.94 -11.23
C PRO A 222 33.25 14.53 -12.68
N ALA A 223 33.44 13.25 -13.02
CA ALA A 223 33.29 12.76 -14.38
C ALA A 223 31.80 12.78 -14.80
N LEU A 224 30.90 12.35 -13.92
CA LEU A 224 29.45 12.45 -14.17
C LEU A 224 29.01 13.92 -14.25
N ARG A 225 29.48 14.76 -13.32
CA ARG A 225 29.20 16.20 -13.35
C ARG A 225 29.67 16.86 -14.65
N ALA A 226 30.87 16.53 -15.12
CA ALA A 226 31.42 17.02 -16.39
C ALA A 226 30.60 16.56 -17.60
N GLN A 227 30.15 15.31 -17.64
CA GLN A 227 29.24 14.81 -18.69
C GLN A 227 27.93 15.60 -18.74
N HIS A 228 27.48 16.12 -17.60
CA HIS A 228 26.32 16.97 -17.48
C HIS A 228 26.65 18.47 -17.53
N GLY A 229 27.83 18.87 -18.01
CA GLY A 229 28.19 20.27 -18.24
C GLY A 229 28.33 21.09 -16.95
N PHE A 230 28.82 20.46 -15.89
CA PHE A 230 29.40 21.15 -14.75
C PHE A 230 30.92 21.08 -14.88
N SER A 231 31.61 22.22 -14.92
CA SER A 231 33.05 22.24 -14.68
C SER A 231 33.28 22.42 -13.18
N ASP A 232 34.31 21.79 -12.65
CA ASP A 232 34.80 22.06 -11.29
C ASP A 232 35.59 23.38 -11.25
N ASP A 233 35.18 24.39 -12.03
CA ASP A 233 35.77 25.72 -12.01
C ASP A 233 35.12 26.56 -10.90
N ALA A 234 35.64 26.40 -9.68
CA ALA A 234 35.71 27.40 -8.61
C ALA A 234 36.44 26.75 -7.41
N GLY A 235 37.57 27.24 -6.89
CA GLY A 235 37.96 28.64 -6.80
C GLY A 235 37.17 29.31 -5.70
#